data_AF-A0A6M3KVH8-F1
#
_entry.id   AF-A0A6M3KVH8-F1
#
_cell.length_a   1.000
_cell.length_b   1.000
_cell.length_c   1.000
_cell.angle_alpha   90.00
_cell.angle_beta   90.00
_cell.angle_gamma   90.00
#
_symmetry.space_group_name_H-M   'P 1'
#
loop_
_entity.id
_entity.type
_entity.pdbx_description
1 polymer ?
#
loop_
_entity_poly.entity_id
_entity_poly.type
_entity_poly.pdbx_seq_one_letter_code
_entity_poly.pdbx_strand_id
1 'polypeptide(L)' 'MPWKITGKDDKCNVVNQNTGVKKNKKPMSKARAKAYLKALYANVKDIK' A
#
# COMPACT_ATOMS: atom_id res chain seq x y z
N MET A 1 -0.55 -2.20 11.54
CA MET A 1 -0.41 -1.63 10.17
C MET A 1 -0.13 -2.75 9.17
N PRO A 2 -1.16 -3.37 8.57
CA PRO A 2 -1.01 -4.64 7.83
C PRO A 2 -0.68 -4.47 6.34
N TRP A 3 -0.46 -3.26 5.83
CA TRP A 3 -0.16 -3.01 4.42
C TRP A 3 1.35 -2.91 4.18
N LYS A 4 1.87 -3.62 3.18
CA LYS A 4 3.27 -3.54 2.71
C LYS A 4 3.35 -3.25 1.21
N ILE A 5 4.49 -2.73 0.77
CA ILE A 5 4.79 -2.57 -0.66
C ILE A 5 5.51 -3.84 -1.15
N THR A 6 5.05 -4.43 -2.24
CA THR A 6 5.69 -5.56 -2.93
C THR A 6 5.86 -5.26 -4.41
N GLY A 7 6.89 -5.83 -5.02
CA GLY A 7 7.23 -5.60 -6.43
C GLY A 7 8.67 -5.16 -6.58
N LYS A 8 9.14 -5.14 -7.82
CA LYS A 8 10.44 -4.63 -8.22
C LYS A 8 10.23 -3.48 -9.21
N ASP A 9 11.13 -2.51 -9.17
CA ASP A 9 11.13 -1.33 -10.05
C ASP A 9 9.81 -0.53 -10.00
N ASP A 10 9.37 0.02 -11.14
CA ASP A 10 8.18 0.86 -11.24
C ASP A 10 6.84 0.12 -11.23
N LYS A 11 6.85 -1.17 -10.85
CA LYS A 11 5.64 -2.02 -10.76
C LYS A 11 5.40 -2.48 -9.32
N CYS A 12 5.33 -1.53 -8.40
CA CYS A 12 5.03 -1.75 -6.99
C CYS A 12 3.51 -1.89 -6.74
N ASN A 13 3.15 -2.77 -5.82
CA ASN A 13 1.80 -3.00 -5.31
C ASN A 13 1.77 -2.81 -3.80
N VAL A 14 0.64 -2.33 -3.28
CA VAL A 14 0.35 -2.27 -1.85
C VAL A 14 -0.56 -3.42 -1.51
N VAL A 15 -0.07 -4.36 -0.71
CA VAL A 15 -0.77 -5.60 -0.34
C VAL A 15 -0.97 -5.68 1.16
N ASN A 16 -2.10 -6.27 1.57
CA ASN A 16 -2.32 -6.65 2.95
C ASN A 16 -1.45 -7.87 3.27
N GLN A 17 -0.65 -7.82 4.33
CA GLN A 17 0.19 -8.91 4.81
C GLN A 17 -0.64 -10.04 5.43
N ASN A 18 -1.81 -9.73 5.99
CA ASN A 18 -2.67 -10.69 6.67
C ASN A 18 -3.56 -11.46 5.68
N THR A 19 -4.05 -10.79 4.65
CA THR A 19 -5.01 -11.37 3.69
C THR A 19 -4.45 -11.54 2.27
N GLY A 20 -3.26 -11.00 1.97
CA GLY A 20 -2.67 -11.02 0.63
C GLY A 20 -3.39 -10.11 -0.39
N VAL A 21 -4.47 -9.44 0.00
CA VAL A 21 -5.29 -8.62 -0.90
C VAL A 21 -4.55 -7.37 -1.34
N LYS A 22 -4.52 -7.12 -2.65
CA LYS A 22 -3.98 -5.88 -3.24
C LYS A 22 -4.95 -4.73 -3.01
N LYS A 23 -4.46 -3.62 -2.47
CA LYS A 23 -5.24 -2.38 -2.33
C LYS A 23 -5.27 -1.61 -3.65
N ASN A 24 -4.17 -1.61 -4.39
CA ASN A 24 -4.08 -0.97 -5.71
C ASN A 24 -4.50 -1.95 -6.83
N LYS A 25 -5.39 -1.51 -7.73
CA LYS A 25 -5.83 -2.31 -8.89
C LYS A 25 -4.75 -2.48 -9.96
N LYS A 26 -3.85 -1.50 -10.11
CA LYS A 26 -2.74 -1.52 -11.09
C LYS A 26 -1.40 -1.27 -10.38
N PRO A 27 -0.30 -1.92 -10.81
CA PRO A 27 1.04 -1.61 -10.33
C PRO A 27 1.35 -0.13 -10.53
N MET A 28 2.08 0.47 -9.59
CA MET A 28 2.48 1.87 -9.61
C MET A 28 3.95 2.02 -9.27
N SER A 29 4.53 3.18 -9.58
CA SER A 29 5.93 3.45 -9.23
C SER A 29 6.16 3.37 -7.72
N LYS A 30 7.41 3.11 -7.33
CA LYS A 30 7.81 3.00 -5.91
C LYS A 30 7.43 4.26 -5.11
N ALA A 31 7.60 5.43 -5.71
CA ALA A 31 7.22 6.71 -5.10
C ALA A 31 5.70 6.80 -4.84
N ARG A 32 4.88 6.43 -5.84
CA ARG A 32 3.42 6.40 -5.69
C ARG A 32 2.96 5.37 -4.66
N ALA A 33 3.56 4.18 -4.66
CA ALA A 33 3.23 3.14 -3.67
C ALA A 33 3.54 3.61 -2.23
N LYS A 34 4.66 4.33 -2.03
CA LYS A 34 5.02 4.91 -0.73
C LYS A 34 4.05 6.01 -0.29
N ALA A 35 3.68 6.91 -1.20
CA ALA A 35 2.67 7.95 -0.92
C ALA A 35 1.30 7.34 -0.59
N TYR A 36 0.88 6.32 -1.36
CA TYR A 36 -0.38 5.61 -1.14
C TYR A 36 -0.40 4.90 0.20
N LEU A 37 0.70 4.22 0.57
CA LEU A 37 0.85 3.59 1.88
C LEU A 37 0.76 4.61 3.02
N LYS A 38 1.44 5.76 2.89
CA LYS A 38 1.37 6.85 3.87
C LYS A 38 -0.05 7.39 4.03
N ALA A 39 -0.78 7.57 2.92
CA ALA A 39 -2.17 8.02 2.94
C ALA A 39 -3.12 7.00 3.58
N LEU A 40 -2.92 5.69 3.33
CA LEU A 40 -3.69 4.64 3.99
C LEU A 40 -3.54 4.70 5.51
N TYR A 41 -2.33 4.97 6.02
CA TYR A 41 -2.08 5.05 7.45
C TYR A 41 -2.43 6.39 8.09
N ALA A 42 -2.38 7.48 7.32
CA ALA A 42 -2.86 8.78 7.77
C ALA A 42 -4.38 8.77 8.01
N ASN A 43 -5.15 8.06 7.18
CA ASN A 43 -6.60 7.91 7.31
C ASN A 43 -7.04 6.87 8.36
N VAL A 44 -6.12 6.14 9.00
CA VAL A 44 -6.46 5.17 10.07
C VAL A 44 -6.48 5.85 11.45
N LYS A 45 -6.34 7.18 11.53
CA LYS A 45 -6.32 7.92 12.79
C LYS A 45 -7.68 8.11 13.49
N ASP A 46 -8.79 7.58 12.97
CA ASP A 46 -10.12 7.81 13.55
C ASP A 46 -10.94 6.53 13.78
N ILE A 47 -10.30 5.50 14.35
CA ILE A 47 -11.04 4.41 14.99
C ILE A 47 -10.51 4.30 16.42
N LYS A 48 -11.09 5.10 17.32
CA LYS A 48 -10.90 5.02 18.77
C LYS A 48 -12.17 4.47 19.41
#